data_AF-A0A7X7X919-F1
#
_entry.id   AF-A0A7X7X919-F1
#
_cell.length_a   1.000
_cell.length_b   1.000
_cell.length_c   1.000
_cell.angle_alpha   90.00
_cell.angle_beta   90.00
_cell.angle_gamma   90.00
#
_symmetry.space_group_name_H-M   'P 1'
#
loop_
_entity.id
_entity.type
_entity.pdbx_description
1 polymer ?
#
loop_
_entity_poly.entity_id
_entity_poly.type
_entity_poly.pdbx_seq_one_letter_code
_entity_poly.pdbx_strand_id
1 'polypeptide(L)'
;MMIIIVLTHPISTISLMIILFISILAHIFYYKVYIKNDTNIKKIIFIYLKFLIYLAVFAFAWWTFASGSLNTFANLLKWGLSIDYFISAPRDLLNYPYSVPLFERFFNQIGFFLFFSMSLVGFFYMISNKCDILTFSYAICGFTILALGFLPSSIGITLIEPRWWFLAQILLSIPLAATIFILINLYEPNLMRILLFTIFIISFTFMMITSNAANLDNSIFSPNTQVRFAFTESEMASVDSVSKLWKDTIRSDIYYANCSNFYYGLSIIAFDKNIYEKNFSATGPELILIRNEILYKPFWLFATTYKLNYDPEILLDDQRYSKIYDIKTVRAWCII
;
A
#
# COMPACT_ATOMS: atom_id res chain seq x y z
N MET A 1 1.13 -11.41 22.17
CA MET A 1 0.78 -10.96 20.80
C MET A 1 0.13 -9.57 20.78
N MET A 2 -0.93 -9.30 21.55
CA MET A 2 -1.61 -7.98 21.53
C MET A 2 -0.73 -6.80 21.95
N ILE A 3 0.08 -6.97 23.01
CA ILE A 3 1.05 -5.95 23.45
C ILE A 3 2.02 -5.60 22.31
N ILE A 4 2.52 -6.61 21.60
CA ILE A 4 3.45 -6.42 20.48
C ILE A 4 2.79 -5.59 19.37
N ILE A 5 1.52 -5.85 19.03
CA ILE A 5 0.79 -5.09 18.01
C ILE A 5 0.67 -3.61 18.40
N VAL A 6 0.35 -3.32 19.67
CA VAL A 6 0.25 -1.95 20.19
C VAL A 6 1.58 -1.21 20.13
N LEU A 7 2.66 -1.88 20.49
CA LEU A 7 4.00 -1.30 20.52
C LEU A 7 4.57 -1.06 19.12
N THR A 8 4.21 -1.89 18.15
CA THR A 8 4.85 -1.90 16.82
C THR A 8 4.09 -1.12 15.76
N HIS A 9 2.75 -1.18 15.73
CA HIS A 9 1.99 -0.61 14.61
C HIS A 9 0.61 -0.06 15.01
N PRO A 10 0.45 1.29 15.03
CA PRO A 10 -0.82 1.92 15.39
C PRO A 10 -2.00 1.50 14.50
N ILE A 11 -1.79 1.40 13.18
CA ILE A 11 -2.87 1.04 12.23
C ILE A 11 -3.36 -0.40 12.47
N SER A 12 -2.45 -1.34 12.77
CA SER A 12 -2.83 -2.74 13.04
C SER A 12 -3.56 -2.88 14.37
N THR A 13 -3.25 -2.00 15.32
CA THR A 13 -3.98 -1.91 16.59
C THR A 13 -5.40 -1.39 16.37
N ILE A 14 -5.55 -0.32 15.58
CA ILE A 14 -6.87 0.24 15.23
C ILE A 14 -7.69 -0.80 14.48
N SER A 15 -7.12 -1.52 13.51
CA SER A 15 -7.85 -2.55 12.77
C SER A 15 -8.32 -3.68 13.69
N LEU A 16 -7.51 -4.12 14.65
CA LEU A 16 -7.92 -5.11 15.64
C LEU A 16 -9.05 -4.60 16.55
N MET A 17 -8.99 -3.34 16.98
CA MET A 17 -10.07 -2.72 17.76
C MET A 17 -11.38 -2.70 16.97
N ILE A 18 -11.33 -2.32 15.69
CA ILE A 18 -12.48 -2.33 14.79
C ILE A 18 -13.03 -3.75 14.66
N ILE A 19 -12.18 -4.74 14.41
CA ILE A 19 -12.60 -6.15 14.29
C ILE A 19 -13.31 -6.61 15.57
N LEU A 20 -12.75 -6.33 16.75
CA LEU A 20 -13.38 -6.71 18.02
C LEU A 20 -14.72 -6.00 18.23
N PHE A 21 -14.78 -4.70 17.96
CA PHE A 21 -16.00 -3.91 18.09
C PHE A 21 -17.11 -4.40 17.13
N ILE A 22 -16.75 -4.62 15.87
CA ILE A 22 -17.68 -5.13 14.85
C ILE A 22 -18.10 -6.57 15.17
N SER A 23 -17.21 -7.39 15.71
CA SER A 23 -17.56 -8.74 16.16
C SER A 23 -18.62 -8.70 17.26
N ILE A 24 -18.49 -7.79 18.24
CA ILE A 24 -19.50 -7.59 19.28
C ILE A 24 -20.85 -7.21 18.65
N LEU A 25 -20.86 -6.23 17.75
CA LEU A 25 -22.08 -5.79 17.06
C LEU A 25 -22.72 -6.91 16.24
N ALA A 26 -21.90 -7.67 15.52
CA ALA A 26 -22.36 -8.80 14.71
C ALA A 26 -23.00 -9.90 15.59
N HIS A 27 -22.41 -10.21 16.75
CA HIS A 27 -22.98 -11.17 17.68
C HIS A 27 -24.31 -10.69 18.28
N ILE A 28 -24.41 -9.39 18.63
CA ILE A 28 -25.65 -8.79 19.12
C ILE A 28 -26.74 -8.84 18.04
N PHE A 29 -26.39 -8.51 16.81
CA PHE A 29 -27.32 -8.53 15.67
C PHE A 29 -27.80 -9.95 15.37
N TYR A 30 -26.88 -10.91 15.27
CA TYR A 30 -27.19 -12.31 15.02
C TYR A 30 -28.12 -12.89 16.11
N TYR A 31 -27.84 -12.59 17.38
CA TYR A 31 -28.71 -12.96 18.50
C TYR A 31 -30.12 -12.39 18.33
N LYS A 32 -30.26 -11.10 17.97
CA LYS A 32 -31.59 -10.49 17.81
C LYS A 32 -32.38 -11.06 16.62
N VAL A 33 -31.71 -11.40 15.53
CA VAL A 33 -32.36 -11.80 14.26
C VAL A 33 -32.60 -13.31 14.17
N TYR A 34 -31.62 -14.14 14.54
CA TYR A 34 -31.64 -15.57 14.25
C TYR A 34 -31.90 -16.47 15.46
N ILE A 35 -31.54 -16.06 16.69
CA ILE A 35 -31.63 -16.94 17.88
C ILE A 35 -32.25 -16.22 19.08
N LYS A 36 -33.47 -16.59 19.46
CA LYS A 36 -34.03 -16.18 20.77
C LYS A 36 -33.55 -17.12 21.88
N ASN A 37 -32.77 -16.58 22.84
CA ASN A 37 -32.37 -17.19 24.12
C ASN A 37 -31.18 -18.20 24.17
N ASP A 38 -30.02 -17.85 23.62
CA ASP A 38 -28.74 -18.52 23.99
C ASP A 38 -27.92 -17.70 25.00
N THR A 39 -27.60 -18.29 26.15
CA THR A 39 -26.78 -17.69 27.22
C THR A 39 -25.29 -17.67 26.90
N ASN A 40 -24.80 -18.54 26.01
CA ASN A 40 -23.38 -18.59 25.62
C ASN A 40 -22.96 -17.34 24.83
N ILE A 41 -23.87 -16.77 24.04
CA ILE A 41 -23.60 -15.56 23.24
C ILE A 41 -23.27 -14.37 24.15
N LYS A 42 -23.99 -14.22 25.27
CA LYS A 42 -23.72 -13.15 26.24
C LYS A 42 -22.31 -13.26 26.83
N LYS A 43 -21.85 -14.49 27.10
CA LYS A 43 -20.49 -14.76 27.59
C LYS A 43 -19.43 -14.38 26.55
N ILE A 44 -19.65 -14.75 25.28
CA ILE A 44 -18.73 -14.39 24.17
C ILE A 44 -18.63 -12.86 24.01
N ILE A 45 -19.77 -12.16 24.00
CA ILE A 45 -19.82 -10.69 23.91
C ILE A 45 -19.02 -10.06 25.07
N PHE A 46 -19.21 -10.56 26.29
CA PHE A 46 -18.50 -10.04 27.47
C PHE A 46 -16.98 -10.25 27.37
N ILE A 47 -16.54 -11.38 26.82
CA ILE A 47 -15.12 -11.66 26.59
C ILE A 47 -14.54 -10.65 25.58
N TYR A 48 -15.18 -10.46 24.43
CA TYR A 48 -14.72 -9.49 23.42
C TYR A 48 -14.70 -8.06 23.96
N LEU A 49 -15.71 -7.67 24.75
CA LEU A 49 -15.76 -6.34 25.36
C LEU A 49 -14.60 -6.11 26.32
N LYS A 50 -14.29 -7.09 27.19
CA LYS A 50 -13.12 -7.02 28.07
C LYS A 50 -11.84 -6.84 27.27
N PHE A 51 -11.63 -7.65 26.24
CA PHE A 51 -10.45 -7.53 25.39
C PHE A 51 -10.34 -6.18 24.70
N LEU A 52 -11.45 -5.65 24.18
CA LEU A 52 -11.49 -4.34 23.54
C LEU A 52 -11.10 -3.23 24.53
N ILE A 53 -11.63 -3.26 25.76
CA ILE A 53 -11.32 -2.27 26.80
C ILE A 53 -9.83 -2.34 27.18
N TYR A 54 -9.30 -3.53 27.44
CA TYR A 54 -7.87 -3.68 27.78
C TYR A 54 -6.97 -3.20 26.63
N LEU A 55 -7.30 -3.53 25.39
CA LEU A 55 -6.56 -3.08 24.21
C LEU A 55 -6.61 -1.56 24.07
N ALA A 56 -7.80 -0.95 24.25
CA ALA A 56 -8.00 0.49 24.18
C ALA A 56 -7.16 1.23 25.22
N VAL A 57 -7.29 0.85 26.49
CA VAL A 57 -6.55 1.49 27.59
C VAL A 57 -5.05 1.42 27.35
N PHE A 58 -4.53 0.25 26.96
CA PHE A 58 -3.10 0.08 26.72
C PHE A 58 -2.62 0.88 25.50
N ALA A 59 -3.36 0.86 24.39
CA ALA A 59 -3.00 1.60 23.19
C ALA A 59 -3.02 3.11 23.41
N PHE A 60 -4.06 3.65 24.03
CA PHE A 60 -4.15 5.08 24.31
C PHE A 60 -3.05 5.55 25.28
N ALA A 61 -2.73 4.75 26.30
CA ALA A 61 -1.62 5.06 27.19
C ALA A 61 -0.28 5.10 26.43
N TRP A 62 0.02 4.08 25.62
CA TRP A 62 1.26 4.04 24.84
C TRP A 62 1.35 5.18 23.82
N TRP A 63 0.27 5.46 23.08
CA TRP A 63 0.26 6.48 22.03
C TRP A 63 0.32 7.91 22.55
N THR A 64 -0.18 8.14 23.76
CA THR A 64 -0.16 9.46 24.39
C THR A 64 1.19 9.72 25.04
N PHE A 65 1.73 8.74 25.80
CA PHE A 65 2.88 8.97 26.67
C PHE A 65 4.22 8.53 26.08
N ALA A 66 4.23 7.57 25.13
CA ALA A 66 5.48 7.02 24.59
C ALA A 66 5.69 7.35 23.11
N SER A 67 4.77 6.95 22.23
CA SER A 67 5.00 7.05 20.78
C SER A 67 4.62 8.40 20.16
N GLY A 68 3.81 9.22 20.85
CA GLY A 68 3.28 10.48 20.32
C GLY A 68 2.30 10.32 19.15
N SER A 69 1.89 9.08 18.82
CA SER A 69 1.00 8.79 17.68
C SER A 69 -0.40 9.39 17.85
N LEU A 70 -0.81 9.69 19.09
CA LEU A 70 -2.09 10.37 19.33
C LEU A 70 -2.07 11.81 18.77
N ASN A 71 -0.93 12.50 18.85
CA ASN A 71 -0.79 13.86 18.34
C ASN A 71 -0.84 13.89 16.81
N THR A 72 -0.18 12.94 16.15
CA THR A 72 -0.24 12.83 14.68
C THR A 72 -1.66 12.49 14.22
N PHE A 73 -2.35 11.59 14.92
CA PHE A 73 -3.76 11.29 14.63
C PHE A 73 -4.68 12.50 14.85
N ALA A 74 -4.48 13.26 15.93
CA ALA A 74 -5.25 14.48 16.18
C ALA A 74 -5.01 15.55 15.09
N ASN A 75 -3.78 15.67 14.59
CA ASN A 75 -3.46 16.57 13.48
C ASN A 75 -4.14 16.11 12.18
N LEU A 76 -4.11 14.81 11.88
CA LEU A 76 -4.81 14.24 10.72
C LEU A 76 -6.32 14.53 10.75
N LEU A 77 -6.96 14.37 11.92
CA LEU A 77 -8.37 14.72 12.10
C LEU A 77 -8.63 16.22 11.90
N LYS A 78 -7.78 17.09 12.45
CA LYS A 78 -7.89 18.56 12.24
C LYS A 78 -7.77 18.93 10.76
N TRP A 79 -6.97 18.20 9.99
CA TRP A 79 -6.76 18.41 8.56
C TRP A 79 -7.79 17.67 7.69
N GLY A 80 -8.86 17.14 8.30
CA GLY A 80 -9.96 16.50 7.60
C GLY A 80 -9.58 15.21 6.87
N LEU A 81 -8.46 14.57 7.24
CA LEU A 81 -7.93 13.39 6.54
C LEU A 81 -7.71 13.64 5.03
N SER A 82 -7.33 14.87 4.69
CA SER A 82 -7.05 15.30 3.32
C SER A 82 -5.78 14.65 2.76
N ILE A 83 -5.80 14.39 1.44
CA ILE A 83 -4.65 13.83 0.72
C ILE A 83 -3.44 14.77 0.75
N ASP A 84 -3.68 16.08 0.83
CA ASP A 84 -2.66 17.14 0.86
C ASP A 84 -1.75 17.05 2.09
N TYR A 85 -2.21 16.41 3.18
CA TYR A 85 -1.35 16.11 4.33
C TYR A 85 -0.29 15.06 3.98
N PHE A 86 -0.62 14.10 3.12
CA PHE A 86 0.24 12.96 2.79
C PHE A 86 1.10 13.21 1.54
N ILE A 87 0.62 14.05 0.62
CA ILE A 87 1.24 14.26 -0.68
C ILE A 87 1.37 15.76 -0.94
N SER A 88 2.60 16.23 -1.10
CA SER A 88 2.93 17.61 -1.45
C SER A 88 3.13 17.81 -2.96
N ALA A 89 2.76 16.83 -3.78
CA ALA A 89 2.95 16.84 -5.22
C ALA A 89 2.08 17.90 -5.91
N PRO A 90 2.61 18.58 -6.96
CA PRO A 90 1.81 19.37 -7.88
C PRO A 90 0.60 18.58 -8.43
N ARG A 91 -0.54 19.28 -8.61
CA ARG A 91 -1.80 18.65 -9.07
C ARG A 91 -1.68 17.94 -10.41
N ASP A 92 -0.81 18.43 -11.29
CA ASP A 92 -0.59 17.81 -12.60
C ASP A 92 0.06 16.43 -12.47
N LEU A 93 0.92 16.21 -11.46
CA LEU A 93 1.49 14.90 -11.16
C LEU A 93 0.45 13.95 -10.55
N LEU A 94 -0.47 14.48 -9.72
CA LEU A 94 -1.60 13.69 -9.20
C LEU A 94 -2.52 13.17 -10.33
N ASN A 95 -2.50 13.81 -11.49
CA ASN A 95 -3.26 13.38 -12.65
C ASN A 95 -2.53 12.35 -13.54
N TYR A 96 -1.24 12.08 -13.30
CA TYR A 96 -0.47 11.10 -14.06
C TYR A 96 -1.11 9.69 -14.11
N PRO A 97 -1.73 9.16 -13.04
CA PRO A 97 -2.42 7.87 -13.14
C PRO A 97 -3.53 7.81 -14.21
N TYR A 98 -4.08 8.95 -14.63
CA TYR A 98 -5.07 9.02 -15.70
C TYR A 98 -4.46 9.02 -17.10
N SER A 99 -3.18 9.40 -17.25
CA SER A 99 -2.48 9.35 -18.55
C SER A 99 -1.95 7.95 -18.89
N VAL A 100 -1.87 7.07 -17.89
CA VAL A 100 -1.50 5.66 -18.07
C VAL A 100 -2.54 4.94 -18.95
N PRO A 101 -2.11 4.09 -19.91
CA PRO A 101 -3.02 3.32 -20.74
C PRO A 101 -4.09 2.56 -19.93
N LEU A 102 -5.35 2.61 -20.38
CA LEU A 102 -6.48 1.95 -19.70
C LEU A 102 -6.25 0.47 -19.49
N PHE A 103 -5.61 -0.20 -20.46
CA PHE A 103 -5.29 -1.63 -20.36
C PHE A 103 -4.36 -1.92 -19.18
N GLU A 104 -3.29 -1.15 -19.01
CA GLU A 104 -2.35 -1.29 -17.89
C GLU A 104 -3.06 -1.04 -16.55
N ARG A 105 -3.90 0.00 -16.47
CA ARG A 105 -4.69 0.30 -15.26
C ARG A 105 -5.64 -0.83 -14.88
N PHE A 106 -6.36 -1.36 -15.87
CA PHE A 106 -7.32 -2.45 -15.65
C PHE A 106 -6.61 -3.75 -15.28
N PHE A 107 -5.56 -4.11 -16.02
CA PHE A 107 -4.78 -5.33 -15.77
C PHE A 107 -4.18 -5.33 -14.37
N ASN A 108 -3.63 -4.20 -13.92
CA ASN A 108 -3.06 -4.06 -12.58
C ASN A 108 -4.06 -4.26 -11.44
N GLN A 109 -5.37 -4.09 -11.68
CA GLN A 109 -6.42 -4.18 -10.67
C GLN A 109 -7.35 -5.39 -10.85
N ILE A 110 -7.24 -6.13 -11.96
CA ILE A 110 -8.21 -7.19 -12.28
C ILE A 110 -8.18 -8.33 -11.26
N GLY A 111 -6.99 -8.78 -10.84
CA GLY A 111 -6.86 -9.83 -9.82
C GLY A 111 -7.51 -9.40 -8.50
N PHE A 112 -7.28 -8.15 -8.10
CA PHE A 112 -7.85 -7.54 -6.90
C PHE A 112 -9.39 -7.48 -6.96
N PHE A 113 -9.97 -7.02 -8.08
CA PHE A 113 -11.42 -6.99 -8.25
C PHE A 113 -12.04 -8.39 -8.33
N LEU A 114 -11.39 -9.33 -9.02
CA LEU A 114 -11.82 -10.73 -9.06
C LEU A 114 -11.85 -11.33 -7.65
N PHE A 115 -10.80 -11.10 -6.86
CA PHE A 115 -10.75 -11.55 -5.46
C PHE A 115 -11.96 -11.06 -4.66
N PHE A 116 -12.26 -9.75 -4.66
CA PHE A 116 -13.37 -9.26 -3.87
C PHE A 116 -14.73 -9.67 -4.41
N SER A 117 -14.91 -9.60 -5.73
CA SER A 117 -16.19 -10.01 -6.36
C SER A 117 -16.55 -11.46 -6.04
N MET A 118 -15.58 -12.37 -6.04
CA MET A 118 -15.80 -13.75 -5.61
C MET A 118 -16.04 -13.84 -4.12
N SER A 119 -15.26 -13.12 -3.29
CA SER A 119 -15.46 -13.10 -1.85
C SER A 119 -16.88 -12.64 -1.43
N LEU A 120 -17.54 -11.78 -2.23
CA LEU A 120 -18.92 -11.35 -1.99
C LEU A 120 -19.90 -12.51 -2.04
N VAL A 121 -19.71 -13.48 -2.94
CA VAL A 121 -20.57 -14.68 -3.04
C VAL A 121 -20.50 -15.47 -1.73
N GLY A 122 -19.29 -15.72 -1.25
CA GLY A 122 -19.05 -16.40 0.02
C GLY A 122 -19.52 -15.59 1.23
N PHE A 123 -19.39 -14.27 1.18
CA PHE A 123 -19.92 -13.37 2.21
C PHE A 123 -21.44 -13.53 2.34
N PHE A 124 -22.18 -13.51 1.22
CA PHE A 124 -23.62 -13.73 1.25
C PHE A 124 -23.99 -15.12 1.75
N TYR A 125 -23.21 -16.15 1.37
CA TYR A 125 -23.39 -17.49 1.91
C TYR A 125 -23.19 -17.54 3.44
N MET A 126 -22.10 -16.94 3.94
CA MET A 126 -21.73 -16.93 5.36
C MET A 126 -22.69 -16.12 6.25
N ILE A 127 -23.38 -15.13 5.69
CA ILE A 127 -24.39 -14.32 6.39
C ILE A 127 -25.78 -14.97 6.39
N SER A 128 -25.99 -15.95 5.52
CA SER A 128 -27.25 -16.67 5.46
C SER A 128 -27.51 -17.45 6.76
N ASN A 129 -28.78 -17.76 7.02
CA ASN A 129 -29.22 -18.51 8.20
C ASN A 129 -28.69 -19.95 8.27
N LYS A 130 -27.92 -20.39 7.27
CA LYS A 130 -27.33 -21.74 7.19
C LYS A 130 -26.04 -21.86 7.99
N CYS A 131 -25.43 -20.74 8.37
CA CYS A 131 -24.14 -20.69 9.04
C CYS A 131 -24.27 -20.35 10.53
N ASP A 132 -23.20 -20.58 11.28
CA ASP A 132 -23.14 -20.25 12.70
C ASP A 132 -22.76 -18.79 12.96
N ILE A 133 -22.86 -18.37 14.22
CA ILE A 133 -22.59 -17.00 14.64
C ILE A 133 -21.14 -16.56 14.39
N LEU A 134 -20.18 -17.49 14.49
CA LEU A 134 -18.77 -17.20 14.25
C LEU A 134 -18.51 -16.92 12.78
N THR A 135 -19.05 -17.74 11.88
CA THR A 135 -18.98 -17.55 10.43
C THR A 135 -19.64 -16.22 10.03
N PHE A 136 -20.82 -15.94 10.57
CA PHE A 136 -21.51 -14.67 10.37
C PHE A 136 -20.65 -13.47 10.81
N SER A 137 -20.14 -13.49 12.04
CA SER A 137 -19.32 -12.42 12.60
C SER A 137 -18.05 -12.18 11.79
N TYR A 138 -17.40 -13.25 11.34
CA TYR A 138 -16.18 -13.17 10.56
C TYR A 138 -16.41 -12.52 9.19
N ALA A 139 -17.49 -12.91 8.49
CA ALA A 139 -17.88 -12.31 7.21
C ALA A 139 -18.15 -10.80 7.35
N ILE A 140 -18.90 -10.39 8.39
CA ILE A 140 -19.18 -8.98 8.68
C ILE A 140 -17.89 -8.20 8.98
N CYS A 141 -16.95 -8.76 9.74
CA CYS A 141 -15.65 -8.13 10.00
C CYS A 141 -14.85 -7.90 8.72
N GLY A 142 -14.71 -8.93 7.87
CA GLY A 142 -13.97 -8.82 6.61
C GLY A 142 -14.56 -7.77 5.67
N PHE A 143 -15.88 -7.77 5.53
CA PHE A 143 -16.57 -6.79 4.70
C PHE A 143 -16.52 -5.37 5.27
N THR A 144 -16.52 -5.21 6.60
CA THR A 144 -16.38 -3.89 7.22
C THR A 144 -14.99 -3.30 6.97
N ILE A 145 -13.94 -4.10 7.06
CA ILE A 145 -12.57 -3.66 6.74
C ILE A 145 -12.45 -3.32 5.25
N LEU A 146 -13.11 -4.07 4.37
CA LEU A 146 -13.21 -3.72 2.95
C LEU A 146 -13.90 -2.36 2.74
N ALA A 147 -15.06 -2.16 3.38
CA ALA A 147 -15.82 -0.93 3.28
C ALA A 147 -15.01 0.29 3.77
N LEU A 148 -14.23 0.14 4.84
CA LEU A 148 -13.31 1.17 5.33
C LEU A 148 -12.21 1.51 4.32
N GLY A 149 -11.76 0.56 3.52
CA GLY A 149 -10.76 0.81 2.47
C GLY A 149 -11.33 1.49 1.22
N PHE A 150 -12.62 1.31 0.91
CA PHE A 150 -13.21 1.79 -0.35
C PHE A 150 -14.11 3.04 -0.21
N LEU A 151 -14.95 3.09 0.82
CA LEU A 151 -15.95 4.15 0.97
C LEU A 151 -15.34 5.54 1.19
N PRO A 152 -14.32 5.73 2.04
CA PRO A 152 -13.72 7.05 2.27
C PRO A 152 -13.13 7.63 0.99
N SER A 153 -12.43 6.81 0.21
CA SER A 153 -11.81 7.21 -1.06
C SER A 153 -12.84 7.71 -2.08
N SER A 154 -14.06 7.15 -2.03
CA SER A 154 -15.18 7.59 -2.90
C SER A 154 -15.71 8.99 -2.55
N ILE A 155 -15.47 9.46 -1.31
CA ILE A 155 -15.90 10.78 -0.80
C ILE A 155 -14.70 11.76 -0.77
N GLY A 156 -13.51 11.33 -1.20
CA GLY A 156 -12.28 12.13 -1.19
C GLY A 156 -11.57 12.18 0.17
N ILE A 157 -11.93 11.27 1.10
CA ILE A 157 -11.26 11.10 2.39
C ILE A 157 -10.18 10.03 2.25
N THR A 158 -8.94 10.36 2.60
CA THR A 158 -7.83 9.39 2.52
C THR A 158 -7.60 8.70 3.84
N LEU A 159 -7.64 7.37 3.84
CA LEU A 159 -7.39 6.53 5.02
C LEU A 159 -6.19 5.60 4.85
N ILE A 160 -5.19 5.95 4.03
CA ILE A 160 -4.08 5.03 3.70
C ILE A 160 -4.67 3.71 3.14
N GLU A 161 -5.43 3.84 2.06
CA GLU A 161 -6.27 2.80 1.46
C GLU A 161 -5.56 1.44 1.29
N PRO A 162 -4.31 1.37 0.79
CA PRO A 162 -3.64 0.09 0.55
C PRO A 162 -3.51 -0.79 1.80
N ARG A 163 -3.42 -0.19 3.00
CA ARG A 163 -3.28 -0.94 4.26
C ARG A 163 -4.58 -1.66 4.62
N TRP A 164 -5.72 -1.01 4.41
CA TRP A 164 -7.03 -1.59 4.68
C TRP A 164 -7.40 -2.66 3.66
N TRP A 165 -7.05 -2.44 2.39
CA TRP A 165 -7.25 -3.44 1.34
C TRP A 165 -6.51 -4.74 1.61
N PHE A 166 -5.25 -4.66 2.06
CA PHE A 166 -4.48 -5.84 2.44
C PHE A 166 -5.11 -6.59 3.62
N LEU A 167 -5.55 -5.87 4.66
CA LEU A 167 -6.26 -6.47 5.80
C LEU A 167 -7.60 -7.10 5.37
N ALA A 168 -8.32 -6.44 4.47
CA ALA A 168 -9.55 -6.96 3.89
C ALA A 168 -9.29 -8.26 3.11
N GLN A 169 -8.22 -8.35 2.32
CA GLN A 169 -7.85 -9.58 1.61
C GLN A 169 -7.58 -10.74 2.56
N ILE A 170 -6.87 -10.49 3.67
CA ILE A 170 -6.62 -11.54 4.67
C ILE A 170 -7.94 -12.08 5.22
N LEU A 171 -8.84 -11.19 5.65
CA LEU A 171 -10.13 -11.60 6.21
C LEU A 171 -11.05 -12.22 5.14
N LEU A 172 -11.15 -11.62 3.97
CA LEU A 172 -12.04 -12.08 2.90
C LEU A 172 -11.53 -13.34 2.19
N SER A 173 -10.32 -13.82 2.50
CA SER A 173 -9.81 -15.11 2.02
C SER A 173 -10.69 -16.30 2.47
N ILE A 174 -11.32 -16.23 3.64
CA ILE A 174 -12.23 -17.28 4.12
C ILE A 174 -13.57 -17.26 3.34
N PRO A 175 -14.26 -16.11 3.18
CA PRO A 175 -15.37 -15.99 2.23
C PRO A 175 -15.01 -16.44 0.80
N LEU A 176 -13.83 -16.09 0.30
CA LEU A 176 -13.36 -16.59 -1.00
C LEU A 176 -13.27 -18.11 -1.01
N ALA A 177 -12.70 -18.73 0.03
CA ALA A 177 -12.63 -20.18 0.17
C ALA A 177 -14.02 -20.82 0.19
N ALA A 178 -15.00 -20.21 0.89
CA ALA A 178 -16.39 -20.65 0.87
C ALA A 178 -16.98 -20.61 -0.55
N THR A 179 -16.69 -19.55 -1.31
CA THR A 179 -17.11 -19.43 -2.72
C THR A 179 -16.52 -20.53 -3.58
N ILE A 180 -15.21 -20.77 -3.46
CA ILE A 180 -14.51 -21.83 -4.17
C ILE A 180 -15.13 -23.19 -3.83
N PHE A 181 -15.40 -23.46 -2.55
CA PHE A 181 -16.03 -24.71 -2.11
C PHE A 181 -17.42 -24.90 -2.71
N ILE A 182 -18.24 -23.83 -2.76
CA ILE A 182 -19.55 -23.87 -3.40
C ILE A 182 -19.40 -24.19 -4.89
N LEU A 183 -18.51 -23.48 -5.60
CA LEU A 183 -18.30 -23.64 -7.04
C LEU A 183 -17.83 -25.06 -7.42
N ILE A 184 -16.91 -25.66 -6.65
CA ILE A 184 -16.44 -27.03 -6.89
C ILE A 184 -17.59 -28.04 -6.76
N ASN A 185 -18.52 -27.80 -5.84
CA ASN A 185 -19.61 -28.72 -5.54
C ASN A 185 -20.88 -28.47 -6.36
N LEU A 186 -20.89 -27.52 -7.31
CA LEU A 186 -22.05 -27.27 -8.18
C LEU A 186 -22.31 -28.39 -9.19
N TYR A 187 -21.28 -29.15 -9.56
CA TYR A 187 -21.34 -30.19 -10.59
C TYR A 187 -20.82 -31.51 -10.05
N GLU A 188 -21.25 -32.63 -10.62
CA GLU A 188 -20.73 -33.97 -10.28
C GLU A 188 -19.21 -34.08 -10.50
N PRO A 189 -18.49 -34.87 -9.68
CA PRO A 189 -17.06 -35.06 -9.83
C PRO A 189 -16.73 -35.76 -11.14
N ASN A 190 -16.21 -35.01 -12.10
CA ASN A 190 -15.63 -35.55 -13.32
C ASN A 190 -14.29 -34.87 -13.65
N LEU A 191 -13.53 -35.47 -14.58
CA LEU A 191 -12.23 -34.96 -15.01
C LEU A 191 -12.32 -33.51 -15.54
N MET A 192 -13.40 -33.18 -16.27
CA MET A 192 -13.62 -31.85 -16.83
C MET A 192 -13.74 -30.77 -15.73
N ARG A 193 -14.47 -31.07 -14.64
CA ARG A 193 -14.62 -30.18 -13.49
C ARG A 193 -13.27 -29.89 -12.83
N ILE A 194 -12.45 -30.91 -12.66
CA ILE A 194 -11.09 -30.76 -12.10
C ILE A 194 -10.25 -29.88 -13.02
N LEU A 195 -10.22 -30.15 -14.32
CA LEU A 195 -9.46 -29.35 -15.29
C LEU A 195 -9.88 -27.88 -15.33
N LEU A 196 -11.19 -27.61 -15.39
CA LEU A 196 -11.72 -26.24 -15.37
C LEU A 196 -11.36 -25.52 -14.08
N PHE A 197 -11.46 -26.21 -12.94
CA PHE A 197 -11.08 -25.64 -11.65
C PHE A 197 -9.58 -25.34 -11.58
N THR A 198 -8.72 -26.25 -12.07
CA THR A 198 -7.27 -26.03 -12.13
C THR A 198 -6.92 -24.84 -13.03
N ILE A 199 -7.51 -24.76 -14.23
CA ILE A 199 -7.31 -23.63 -15.15
C ILE A 199 -7.73 -22.32 -14.48
N PHE A 200 -8.88 -22.32 -13.80
CA PHE A 200 -9.38 -21.17 -13.07
C PHE A 200 -8.41 -20.73 -11.97
N ILE A 201 -7.93 -21.64 -11.11
CA ILE A 201 -6.97 -21.31 -10.05
C ILE A 201 -5.65 -20.80 -10.62
N ILE A 202 -5.13 -21.39 -11.70
CA ILE A 202 -3.92 -20.92 -12.37
C ILE A 202 -4.12 -19.50 -12.91
N SER A 203 -5.24 -19.25 -13.60
CA SER A 203 -5.54 -17.93 -14.15
C SER A 203 -5.71 -16.87 -13.05
N PHE A 204 -6.38 -17.23 -11.96
CA PHE A 204 -6.62 -16.34 -10.83
C PHE A 204 -5.33 -16.00 -10.09
N THR A 205 -4.48 -16.99 -9.81
CA THR A 205 -3.19 -16.76 -9.17
C THR A 205 -2.26 -15.95 -10.06
N PHE A 206 -2.24 -16.22 -11.37
CA PHE A 206 -1.49 -15.41 -12.34
C PHE A 206 -1.91 -13.94 -12.30
N MET A 207 -3.22 -13.64 -12.33
CA MET A 207 -3.73 -12.27 -12.25
C MET A 207 -3.40 -11.57 -10.93
N MET A 208 -3.39 -12.31 -9.81
CA MET A 208 -3.00 -11.76 -8.51
C MET A 208 -1.51 -11.43 -8.45
N ILE A 209 -0.66 -12.35 -8.90
CA ILE A 209 0.81 -12.23 -8.81
C ILE A 209 1.34 -11.18 -9.79
N THR A 210 0.75 -11.04 -10.98
CA THR A 210 1.22 -10.09 -12.01
C THR A 210 0.85 -8.64 -11.75
N SER A 211 0.00 -8.36 -10.75
CA SER A 211 -0.35 -6.99 -10.36
C SER A 211 0.88 -6.21 -9.89
N ASN A 212 0.93 -4.90 -10.17
CA ASN A 212 2.02 -4.01 -9.73
C ASN A 212 2.27 -4.06 -8.20
N ALA A 213 1.22 -4.30 -7.41
CA ALA A 213 1.35 -4.42 -5.95
C ALA A 213 2.13 -5.68 -5.51
N ALA A 214 2.11 -6.75 -6.32
CA ALA A 214 2.74 -8.02 -6.02
C ALA A 214 4.04 -8.26 -6.82
N ASN A 215 4.15 -7.70 -8.01
CA ASN A 215 5.28 -7.87 -8.92
C ASN A 215 6.08 -6.56 -9.05
N LEU A 216 6.96 -6.31 -8.06
CA LEU A 216 7.76 -5.10 -7.99
C LEU A 216 8.98 -5.10 -8.91
N ASP A 217 9.40 -6.26 -9.41
CA ASP A 217 10.67 -6.40 -10.15
C ASP A 217 10.48 -6.47 -11.68
N ASN A 218 9.31 -6.90 -12.16
CA ASN A 218 9.07 -7.07 -13.59
C ASN A 218 7.99 -6.12 -14.14
N SER A 219 8.41 -5.20 -15.02
CA SER A 219 7.59 -4.15 -15.65
C SER A 219 6.98 -4.45 -17.00
N ILE A 220 6.98 -5.72 -17.42
CA ILE A 220 6.38 -6.13 -18.69
C ILE A 220 4.90 -5.73 -18.79
N PHE A 221 4.13 -5.86 -17.70
CA PHE A 221 2.69 -5.56 -17.69
C PHE A 221 2.35 -4.16 -17.16
N SER A 222 3.34 -3.45 -16.60
CA SER A 222 3.17 -2.16 -15.91
C SER A 222 4.29 -1.15 -16.23
N PRO A 223 4.63 -0.91 -17.52
CA PRO A 223 5.79 -0.11 -17.91
C PRO A 223 5.68 1.40 -17.59
N ASN A 224 4.48 1.88 -17.21
CA ASN A 224 4.23 3.29 -16.90
C ASN A 224 3.84 3.52 -15.44
N THR A 225 3.55 2.47 -14.67
CA THR A 225 3.09 2.55 -13.27
C THR A 225 3.99 1.85 -12.26
N GLN A 226 4.90 0.99 -12.70
CA GLN A 226 5.76 0.26 -11.78
C GLN A 226 6.97 1.06 -11.36
N VAL A 227 7.20 1.11 -10.04
CA VAL A 227 8.33 1.77 -9.41
C VAL A 227 9.22 0.72 -8.75
N ARG A 228 10.51 0.72 -9.07
CA ARG A 228 11.51 -0.12 -8.40
C ARG A 228 11.95 0.54 -7.09
N PHE A 229 11.69 -0.15 -5.98
CA PHE A 229 12.10 0.27 -4.64
C PHE A 229 13.43 -0.34 -4.19
N ALA A 230 13.79 -1.52 -4.69
CA ALA A 230 15.06 -2.15 -4.34
C ALA A 230 16.20 -1.51 -5.14
N PHE A 231 17.21 -0.97 -4.45
CA PHE A 231 18.45 -0.53 -5.10
C PHE A 231 19.33 -1.71 -5.48
N THR A 232 20.05 -1.56 -6.59
CA THR A 232 21.14 -2.46 -6.97
C THR A 232 22.34 -2.23 -6.07
N GLU A 233 23.20 -3.24 -5.97
CA GLU A 233 24.48 -3.12 -5.28
C GLU A 233 25.32 -1.95 -5.82
N SER A 234 25.35 -1.79 -7.15
CA SER A 234 26.06 -0.67 -7.78
C SER A 234 25.49 0.71 -7.40
N GLU A 235 24.17 0.85 -7.25
CA GLU A 235 23.57 2.10 -6.77
C GLU A 235 23.99 2.34 -5.31
N MET A 236 23.98 1.34 -4.44
CA MET A 236 24.42 1.49 -3.05
C MET A 236 25.92 1.82 -2.94
N ALA A 237 26.77 1.14 -3.71
CA ALA A 237 28.20 1.40 -3.75
C ALA A 237 28.53 2.79 -4.33
N SER A 238 27.74 3.27 -5.30
CA SER A 238 27.91 4.59 -5.91
C SER A 238 27.73 5.70 -4.89
N VAL A 239 26.63 5.66 -4.12
CA VAL A 239 26.38 6.71 -3.12
C VAL A 239 27.40 6.69 -1.99
N ASP A 240 27.81 5.51 -1.52
CA ASP A 240 28.87 5.39 -0.51
C ASP A 240 30.20 5.95 -1.03
N SER A 241 30.57 5.61 -2.27
CA SER A 241 31.83 6.09 -2.87
C SER A 241 31.82 7.59 -3.13
N VAL A 242 30.75 8.09 -3.76
CA VAL A 242 30.61 9.52 -4.09
C VAL A 242 30.56 10.37 -2.82
N SER A 243 29.83 9.94 -1.80
CA SER A 243 29.72 10.70 -0.53
C SER A 243 31.04 10.80 0.24
N LYS A 244 31.97 9.86 0.05
CA LYS A 244 33.32 9.92 0.62
C LYS A 244 34.24 10.86 -0.15
N LEU A 245 34.03 11.00 -1.46
CA LEU A 245 34.89 11.79 -2.34
C LEU A 245 34.43 13.24 -2.44
N TRP A 246 33.11 13.46 -2.49
CA TRP A 246 32.50 14.77 -2.63
C TRP A 246 32.13 15.33 -1.26
N LYS A 247 32.76 16.45 -0.87
CA LYS A 247 32.57 17.05 0.46
C LYS A 247 31.43 18.06 0.53
N ASP A 248 31.02 18.58 -0.63
CA ASP A 248 29.93 19.56 -0.73
C ASP A 248 28.57 18.88 -0.87
N THR A 249 27.52 19.67 -1.09
CA THR A 249 26.15 19.18 -1.19
C THR A 249 25.96 18.24 -2.37
N ILE A 250 25.27 17.12 -2.11
CA ILE A 250 24.87 16.12 -3.09
C ILE A 250 23.34 16.14 -3.20
N ARG A 251 22.83 16.12 -4.43
CA ARG A 251 21.40 16.03 -4.73
C ARG A 251 21.06 14.73 -5.45
N SER A 252 19.88 14.18 -5.18
CA SER A 252 19.32 13.04 -5.92
C SER A 252 17.80 12.97 -5.79
N ASP A 253 17.15 12.06 -6.53
CA ASP A 253 15.71 11.79 -6.40
C ASP A 253 15.32 11.48 -4.94
N ILE A 254 14.14 11.94 -4.53
CA ILE A 254 13.70 11.89 -3.12
C ILE A 254 13.84 10.51 -2.48
N TYR A 255 13.55 9.45 -3.23
CA TYR A 255 13.58 8.11 -2.68
C TYR A 255 15.01 7.66 -2.39
N TYR A 256 15.91 7.84 -3.35
CA TYR A 256 17.32 7.53 -3.15
C TYR A 256 17.98 8.42 -2.09
N ALA A 257 17.64 9.72 -2.05
CA ALA A 257 18.12 10.64 -1.02
C ALA A 257 17.66 10.20 0.39
N ASN A 258 16.36 9.95 0.57
CA ASN A 258 15.79 9.57 1.87
C ASN A 258 16.36 8.24 2.39
N CYS A 259 16.43 7.22 1.53
CA CYS A 259 17.01 5.94 1.92
C CYS A 259 18.49 6.07 2.25
N SER A 260 19.25 6.82 1.44
CA SER A 260 20.68 7.04 1.68
C SER A 260 20.91 7.76 3.01
N ASN A 261 20.11 8.78 3.30
CA ASN A 261 20.20 9.52 4.56
C ASN A 261 19.83 8.64 5.76
N PHE A 262 18.80 7.80 5.63
CA PHE A 262 18.34 6.93 6.70
C PHE A 262 19.31 5.79 7.02
N TYR A 263 19.82 5.10 5.99
CA TYR A 263 20.67 3.91 6.18
C TYR A 263 22.15 4.23 6.34
N TYR A 264 22.66 5.26 5.66
CA TYR A 264 24.08 5.61 5.68
C TYR A 264 24.38 6.88 6.48
N GLY A 265 23.37 7.57 7.02
CA GLY A 265 23.56 8.82 7.77
C GLY A 265 24.06 9.97 6.89
N LEU A 266 23.82 9.91 5.59
CA LEU A 266 24.24 10.93 4.63
C LEU A 266 23.32 12.17 4.68
N SER A 267 23.79 13.26 4.08
CA SER A 267 23.05 14.53 3.96
C SER A 267 22.78 14.86 2.49
N ILE A 268 22.13 13.93 1.78
CA ILE A 268 21.72 14.10 0.38
C ILE A 268 20.40 14.86 0.35
N ILE A 269 20.33 15.88 -0.50
CA ILE A 269 19.14 16.73 -0.64
C ILE A 269 18.29 16.23 -1.80
N ALA A 270 16.98 16.05 -1.56
CA ALA A 270 16.03 15.73 -2.62
C ALA A 270 15.88 16.92 -3.59
N PHE A 271 15.83 16.64 -4.90
CA PHE A 271 15.71 17.67 -5.95
C PHE A 271 14.50 17.48 -6.89
N ASP A 272 13.45 16.83 -6.40
CA ASP A 272 12.21 16.58 -7.13
C ASP A 272 11.64 17.84 -7.81
N LYS A 273 11.79 19.01 -7.16
CA LYS A 273 11.39 20.30 -7.72
C LYS A 273 12.19 20.65 -8.97
N ASN A 274 13.50 20.46 -8.96
CA ASN A 274 14.37 20.74 -10.10
C ASN A 274 14.07 19.80 -11.28
N ILE A 275 13.81 18.53 -10.99
CA ILE A 275 13.32 17.57 -11.98
C ILE A 275 11.97 18.07 -12.56
N TYR A 276 10.99 18.35 -11.71
CA TYR A 276 9.67 18.76 -12.16
C TYR A 276 9.67 20.05 -12.98
N GLU A 277 10.41 21.07 -12.54
CA GLU A 277 10.52 22.38 -13.20
C GLU A 277 11.47 22.35 -14.41
N LYS A 278 12.17 21.24 -14.66
CA LYS A 278 13.19 21.11 -15.72
C LYS A 278 14.29 22.18 -15.59
N ASN A 279 14.67 22.50 -14.36
CA ASN A 279 15.65 23.54 -14.06
C ASN A 279 16.65 23.06 -13.01
N PHE A 280 17.79 22.57 -13.46
CA PHE A 280 18.90 22.17 -12.60
C PHE A 280 19.84 23.34 -12.31
N SER A 281 19.91 24.38 -13.15
CA SER A 281 20.75 25.56 -12.90
C SER A 281 20.50 26.24 -11.55
N ALA A 282 19.28 26.13 -11.00
CA ALA A 282 18.93 26.62 -9.67
C ALA A 282 19.68 25.91 -8.52
N THR A 283 20.31 24.76 -8.75
CA THR A 283 21.08 24.03 -7.73
C THR A 283 22.53 24.50 -7.63
N GLY A 284 23.01 25.38 -8.51
CA GLY A 284 24.39 25.88 -8.46
C GLY A 284 25.45 24.77 -8.66
N PRO A 285 26.65 24.89 -8.05
CA PRO A 285 27.77 23.96 -8.25
C PRO A 285 27.63 22.65 -7.46
N GLU A 286 26.43 22.32 -7.00
CA GLU A 286 26.18 21.10 -6.25
C GLU A 286 26.25 19.85 -7.14
N LEU A 287 26.62 18.72 -6.55
CA LEU A 287 26.71 17.45 -7.29
C LEU A 287 25.34 16.83 -7.44
N ILE A 288 24.93 16.55 -8.68
CA ILE A 288 23.66 15.90 -8.98
C ILE A 288 23.91 14.43 -9.31
N LEU A 289 23.35 13.54 -8.49
CA LEU A 289 23.31 12.10 -8.75
C LEU A 289 21.99 11.75 -9.44
N ILE A 290 22.10 11.07 -10.58
CA ILE A 290 20.96 10.54 -11.34
C ILE A 290 21.12 9.04 -11.48
N ARG A 291 20.11 8.30 -11.05
CA ARG A 291 20.02 6.86 -11.28
C ARG A 291 19.53 6.60 -12.69
N ASN A 292 20.10 5.63 -13.37
CA ASN A 292 19.64 5.23 -14.70
C ASN A 292 18.18 4.74 -14.70
N GLU A 293 17.68 4.28 -13.55
CA GLU A 293 16.28 3.90 -13.36
C GLU A 293 15.31 5.03 -13.68
N ILE A 294 15.58 6.26 -13.21
CA ILE A 294 14.61 7.37 -13.29
C ILE A 294 14.56 8.01 -14.68
N LEU A 295 15.52 7.69 -15.56
CA LEU A 295 15.59 8.22 -16.93
C LEU A 295 14.48 7.65 -17.82
N TYR A 296 14.21 6.35 -17.69
CA TYR A 296 13.39 5.61 -18.65
C TYR A 296 12.18 4.92 -18.02
N LYS A 297 12.13 4.84 -16.69
CA LYS A 297 11.09 4.13 -15.97
C LYS A 297 10.38 5.03 -14.95
N PRO A 298 9.15 4.67 -14.55
CA PRO A 298 8.47 5.37 -13.47
C PRO A 298 9.27 5.29 -12.17
N PHE A 299 9.27 6.39 -11.43
CA PHE A 299 9.91 6.49 -10.12
C PHE A 299 9.05 7.34 -9.18
N TRP A 300 9.48 7.46 -7.93
CA TRP A 300 8.82 8.35 -6.96
C TRP A 300 9.29 9.78 -7.11
N LEU A 301 8.37 10.64 -7.55
CA LEU A 301 8.51 12.08 -7.62
C LEU A 301 7.44 12.72 -6.73
N PHE A 302 7.83 13.47 -5.71
CA PHE A 302 6.94 14.02 -4.67
C PHE A 302 6.03 12.96 -4.02
N ALA A 303 6.56 11.77 -3.73
CA ALA A 303 5.80 10.62 -3.23
C ALA A 303 4.65 10.14 -4.16
N THR A 304 4.70 10.50 -5.43
CA THR A 304 3.79 10.01 -6.48
C THR A 304 4.55 9.26 -7.56
N THR A 305 3.88 8.35 -8.26
CA THR A 305 4.49 7.65 -9.39
C THR A 305 4.49 8.56 -10.61
N TYR A 306 5.65 8.77 -11.20
CA TYR A 306 5.79 9.56 -12.42
C TYR A 306 6.90 9.02 -13.32
N LYS A 307 6.70 9.10 -14.63
CA LYS A 307 7.70 8.77 -15.65
C LYS A 307 8.05 10.04 -16.41
N LEU A 308 9.34 10.34 -16.50
CA LEU A 308 9.80 11.54 -17.21
C LEU A 308 9.40 11.49 -18.68
N ASN A 309 9.00 12.65 -19.20
CA ASN A 309 8.73 12.85 -20.63
C ASN A 309 9.89 13.53 -21.36
N TYR A 310 11.06 13.59 -20.72
CA TYR A 310 12.28 14.21 -21.23
C TYR A 310 13.49 13.48 -20.66
N ASP A 311 14.64 13.63 -21.30
CA ASP A 311 15.90 13.09 -20.81
C ASP A 311 16.63 14.15 -19.96
N PRO A 312 16.79 13.95 -18.65
CA PRO A 312 17.49 14.91 -17.80
C PRO A 312 18.99 14.98 -18.10
N GLU A 313 19.61 13.99 -18.75
CA GLU A 313 21.03 14.08 -19.15
C GLU A 313 21.25 15.15 -20.21
N ILE A 314 20.43 15.14 -21.26
CA ILE A 314 20.47 16.16 -22.32
C ILE A 314 20.26 17.56 -21.71
N LEU A 315 19.31 17.66 -20.77
CA LEU A 315 19.01 18.94 -20.12
C LEU A 315 20.16 19.42 -19.21
N LEU A 316 20.88 18.51 -18.56
CA LEU A 316 22.06 18.85 -17.76
C LEU A 316 23.22 19.32 -18.64
N ASP A 317 23.47 18.63 -19.75
CA ASP A 317 24.45 19.05 -20.78
C ASP A 317 24.11 20.48 -21.27
N ASP A 318 22.87 20.73 -21.66
CA ASP A 318 22.38 22.05 -22.12
C ASP A 318 22.55 23.14 -21.05
N GLN A 319 22.45 22.76 -19.77
CA GLN A 319 22.60 23.66 -18.61
C GLN A 319 24.05 23.76 -18.11
N ARG A 320 25.03 23.29 -18.89
CA ARG A 320 26.49 23.36 -18.63
C ARG A 320 26.97 22.53 -17.45
N TYR A 321 26.21 21.50 -17.06
CA TYR A 321 26.75 20.48 -16.15
C TYR A 321 27.65 19.54 -16.95
N SER A 322 28.77 19.16 -16.35
CA SER A 322 29.66 18.12 -16.88
C SER A 322 29.45 16.81 -16.12
N LYS A 323 29.36 15.71 -16.86
CA LYS A 323 29.35 14.36 -16.27
C LYS A 323 30.73 14.01 -15.74
N ILE A 324 30.84 13.79 -14.43
CA ILE A 324 32.13 13.51 -13.75
C ILE A 324 32.23 12.07 -13.20
N TYR A 325 31.11 11.35 -13.20
CA TYR A 325 31.04 9.96 -12.74
C TYR A 325 29.98 9.20 -13.54
N ASP A 326 30.29 7.98 -13.96
CA ASP A 326 29.35 7.09 -14.66
C ASP A 326 29.71 5.62 -14.38
N ILE A 327 28.79 4.89 -13.74
CA ILE A 327 28.89 3.44 -13.57
C ILE A 327 27.71 2.69 -14.23
N LYS A 328 27.08 3.34 -15.22
CA LYS A 328 25.87 2.92 -15.96
C LYS A 328 24.59 2.88 -15.15
N THR A 329 24.64 2.57 -13.86
CA THR A 329 23.47 2.55 -12.97
C THR A 329 23.26 3.87 -12.25
N VAL A 330 24.33 4.60 -11.97
CA VAL A 330 24.32 5.95 -11.40
C VAL A 330 25.31 6.83 -12.16
N ARG A 331 24.92 8.07 -12.40
CA ARG A 331 25.74 9.10 -13.03
C ARG A 331 25.77 10.34 -12.14
N ALA A 332 26.91 11.02 -12.08
CA ALA A 332 27.06 12.26 -11.34
C ALA A 332 27.46 13.42 -12.25
N TRP A 333 26.87 14.58 -11.99
CA TRP A 333 26.99 15.78 -12.79
C TRP A 333 27.28 16.99 -11.91
N CYS A 334 28.22 17.85 -12.34
CA CYS A 334 28.57 19.08 -11.63
C CYS A 334 28.96 20.17 -12.65
N ILE A 335 28.79 21.44 -12.27
CA ILE A 335 29.37 22.57 -13.01
C ILE A 335 30.87 22.61 -12.70
N ILE A 336 31.72 22.68 -13.74
CA ILE A 336 33.19 22.76 -13.65
C ILE A 336 33.64 24.17 -14.03
#